data_AF-A0A151JSD9-F1
#
_entry.id   AF-A0A151JSD9-F1
#
_cell.length_a   1.000
_cell.length_b   1.000
_cell.length_c   1.000
_cell.angle_alpha   90.00
_cell.angle_beta   90.00
_cell.angle_gamma   90.00
#
_symmetry.space_group_name_H-M   'P 1'
#
loop_
_entity.id
_entity.type
_entity.pdbx_description
1 polymer ?
#
loop_
_entity_poly.entity_id
_entity_poly.type
_entity_poly.pdbx_seq_one_letter_code
_entity_poly.pdbx_strand_id
1 'polypeptide(L)'
;MLADSETLTLERALAPLMTIGAFCNLTMFEYPLGQSRTYITYLYGLAKWSLLTYFFYYPQCILSLQIKRIYILLIILLITIILILTNICRSKELKMCLRELAIVDHTLEAFGTPKEYQRLRNSIIRIIIGWIVYVCYCITQEAFVYFVGNDTFSWGGILLLFVLYYPYNVVVLSALISAVILGLVLQICEHLICKLFLLILCVKMFTE
;
A
#
# COMPACT_ATOMS: atom_id res chain seq x y z
N MET A 1 40.76 4.02 2.82
CA MET A 1 39.84 3.47 1.82
C MET A 1 39.14 2.28 2.48
N LEU A 2 38.19 2.60 3.36
CA LEU A 2 37.48 1.66 4.22
C LEU A 2 36.02 1.72 3.78
N ALA A 3 35.47 0.54 3.53
CA ALA A 3 34.11 0.35 3.05
C ALA A 3 33.11 1.03 3.97
N ASP A 4 32.42 2.05 3.45
CA ASP A 4 31.19 2.54 4.04
C ASP A 4 30.19 1.38 3.99
N SER A 5 30.04 0.69 5.13
CA SER A 5 28.99 -0.29 5.34
C SER A 5 27.67 0.43 5.10
N GLU A 6 26.98 0.05 4.02
CA GLU A 6 25.69 0.57 3.61
C GLU A 6 24.72 0.56 4.81
N THR A 7 24.47 1.74 5.38
CA THR A 7 23.42 1.93 6.37
C THR A 7 22.08 1.79 5.66
N LEU A 8 21.60 0.55 5.57
CA LEU A 8 20.23 0.20 5.20
C LEU A 8 19.30 0.82 6.25
N THR A 9 18.84 2.04 5.98
CA THR A 9 17.81 2.70 6.80
C THR A 9 16.45 2.07 6.52
N LEU A 10 15.60 2.00 7.55
CA LEU A 10 14.20 1.54 7.49
C LEU A 10 13.46 2.12 6.27
N GLU A 11 13.70 3.40 5.98
CA GLU A 11 13.13 4.13 4.86
C GLU A 11 13.50 3.51 3.51
N ARG A 12 14.75 3.07 3.33
CA ARG A 12 15.23 2.40 2.11
C ARG A 12 14.65 0.99 1.94
N ALA A 13 14.31 0.31 3.04
CA ALA A 13 13.60 -0.97 3.00
C ALA A 13 12.13 -0.82 2.58
N LEU A 14 11.49 0.30 2.94
CA LEU A 14 10.10 0.62 2.60
C LEU A 14 9.94 1.33 1.25
N ALA A 15 11.02 1.86 0.68
CA ALA A 15 11.04 2.52 -0.62
C ALA A 15 10.21 1.82 -1.71
N PRO A 16 10.35 0.50 -1.99
CA PRO A 16 9.54 -0.16 -3.03
C PRO A 16 8.02 -0.12 -2.75
N LEU A 17 7.61 -0.23 -1.47
CA LEU A 17 6.21 -0.12 -1.08
C LEU A 17 5.68 1.32 -1.27
N MET A 18 6.50 2.30 -0.88
CA MET A 18 6.17 3.73 -1.03
C MET A 18 6.09 4.15 -2.50
N THR A 19 6.98 3.64 -3.36
CA THR A 19 6.96 3.92 -4.81
C THR A 19 5.68 3.40 -5.47
N ILE A 20 5.26 2.18 -5.14
CA ILE A 20 4.04 1.58 -5.69
C ILE A 20 2.79 2.26 -5.14
N GLY A 21 2.77 2.53 -3.84
CA GLY A 21 1.70 3.29 -3.22
C GLY A 21 1.54 4.68 -3.85
N ALA A 22 2.64 5.35 -4.19
CA ALA A 22 2.60 6.63 -4.89
C ALA A 22 2.12 6.51 -6.35
N PHE A 23 2.54 5.46 -7.08
CA PHE A 23 2.05 5.20 -8.44
C PHE A 23 0.53 5.02 -8.48
N CYS A 24 -0.03 4.36 -7.45
CA CYS A 24 -1.46 4.17 -7.28
C CYS A 24 -2.19 5.39 -6.65
N ASN A 25 -1.49 6.50 -6.40
CA ASN A 25 -1.98 7.69 -5.68
C ASN A 25 -2.51 7.39 -4.26
N LEU A 26 -2.03 6.32 -3.64
CA LEU A 26 -2.36 5.90 -2.28
C LEU A 26 -1.39 6.46 -1.24
N THR A 27 -0.19 6.88 -1.63
CA THR A 27 0.90 7.25 -0.71
C THR A 27 1.71 8.43 -1.24
N MET A 28 2.15 9.32 -0.35
CA MET A 28 2.81 10.58 -0.73
C MET A 28 4.16 10.36 -1.42
N PHE A 29 4.37 11.05 -2.55
CA PHE A 29 5.67 11.17 -3.20
C PHE A 29 6.45 12.33 -2.58
N GLU A 30 7.49 12.04 -1.81
CA GLU A 30 8.55 13.01 -1.48
C GLU A 30 9.85 12.48 -2.06
N TYR A 31 10.14 12.87 -3.30
CA TYR A 31 11.45 12.66 -3.93
C TYR A 31 11.84 13.99 -4.58
N PRO A 32 12.86 14.74 -4.11
CA PRO A 32 13.78 14.46 -2.99
C PRO A 32 13.28 14.94 -1.62
N LEU A 33 13.82 14.33 -0.56
CA LEU A 33 13.57 14.68 0.85
C LEU A 33 13.88 16.16 1.11
N GLY A 34 12.85 16.94 1.46
CA GLY A 34 13.00 18.33 1.89
C GLY A 34 12.04 19.33 1.24
N GLN A 35 11.34 18.95 0.17
CA GLN A 35 10.35 19.82 -0.47
C GLN A 35 8.99 19.13 -0.60
N SER A 36 8.12 19.34 0.38
CA SER A 36 6.75 18.83 0.38
C SER A 36 5.89 19.61 -0.61
N ARG A 37 5.83 19.17 -1.87
CA ARG A 37 4.73 19.56 -2.78
C ARG A 37 3.50 18.67 -2.56
N THR A 38 3.19 18.39 -1.30
CA THR A 38 2.13 17.49 -0.84
C THR A 38 0.74 17.89 -1.32
N TYR A 39 0.49 19.19 -1.49
CA TYR A 39 -0.76 19.70 -2.03
C TYR A 39 -0.96 19.36 -3.52
N ILE A 40 0.12 19.42 -4.32
CA ILE A 40 0.05 19.17 -5.77
C ILE A 40 -0.20 17.69 -6.05
N THR A 41 0.44 16.79 -5.31
CA THR A 41 0.19 15.34 -5.42
C THR A 41 -1.24 14.98 -5.02
N TYR A 42 -1.80 15.64 -3.99
CA TYR A 42 -3.20 15.46 -3.59
C TYR A 42 -4.17 15.93 -4.68
N LEU A 43 -3.97 17.15 -5.18
CA LEU A 43 -4.82 17.72 -6.22
C LEU A 43 -4.76 16.88 -7.50
N TYR A 44 -3.58 16.36 -7.85
CA TYR A 44 -3.37 15.46 -8.98
C TYR A 44 -4.11 14.13 -8.80
N GLY A 45 -3.97 13.48 -7.65
CA GLY A 45 -4.68 12.25 -7.35
C GLY A 45 -6.19 12.44 -7.42
N LEU A 46 -6.69 13.50 -6.79
CA LEU A 46 -8.12 13.83 -6.77
C LEU A 46 -8.65 14.17 -8.17
N ALA A 47 -7.90 14.91 -8.98
CA ALA A 47 -8.24 15.20 -10.37
C ALA A 47 -8.24 13.93 -11.24
N LYS A 48 -7.27 13.03 -11.06
CA LYS A 48 -7.21 11.75 -11.80
C LYS A 48 -8.43 10.88 -11.47
N TRP A 49 -8.78 10.75 -10.18
CA TRP A 49 -9.93 9.96 -9.76
C TRP A 49 -11.27 10.57 -10.16
N SER A 50 -11.40 11.90 -10.12
CA SER A 50 -12.61 12.58 -10.58
C SER A 50 -12.80 12.44 -12.09
N LEU A 51 -11.74 12.57 -12.88
CA LEU A 51 -11.78 12.32 -14.33
C LEU A 51 -12.13 10.86 -14.64
N LEU A 52 -11.51 9.89 -13.95
CA LEU A 52 -11.81 8.47 -14.12
C LEU A 52 -13.29 8.17 -13.81
N THR A 53 -13.81 8.77 -12.74
CA THR A 53 -15.21 8.63 -12.34
C THR A 53 -16.17 9.24 -13.34
N TYR A 54 -15.86 10.43 -13.83
CA TYR A 54 -16.71 11.14 -14.76
C TYR A 54 -16.74 10.47 -16.15
N PHE A 55 -15.57 10.10 -16.69
CA PHE A 55 -15.49 9.56 -18.05
C PHE A 55 -15.87 8.09 -18.18
N PHE A 56 -15.57 7.27 -17.17
CA PHE A 56 -15.73 5.81 -17.28
C PHE A 56 -16.83 5.27 -16.36
N TYR A 57 -16.83 5.62 -15.08
CA TYR A 57 -17.81 5.06 -14.14
C TYR A 57 -19.21 5.63 -14.33
N TYR A 58 -19.33 6.94 -14.57
CA TYR A 58 -20.63 7.59 -14.69
C TYR A 58 -21.46 7.09 -15.90
N PRO A 59 -20.91 7.00 -17.13
CA PRO A 59 -21.63 6.43 -18.27
C PRO A 59 -21.99 4.95 -18.06
N GLN A 60 -21.07 4.18 -17.45
CA GLN A 60 -21.31 2.78 -17.14
C GLN A 60 -22.43 2.59 -16.11
N CYS A 61 -22.53 3.48 -15.12
CA CYS A 61 -23.62 3.52 -14.16
C CYS A 61 -24.97 3.82 -14.84
N ILE A 62 -25.01 4.77 -15.79
CA ILE A 62 -26.24 5.09 -16.56
C ILE A 62 -26.70 3.89 -17.38
N LEU A 63 -25.77 3.23 -18.09
CA LEU A 63 -26.08 2.07 -18.93
C LEU A 63 -26.52 0.87 -18.08
N SER A 64 -25.89 0.69 -16.91
CA SER A 64 -26.24 -0.36 -15.95
C SER A 64 -27.56 -0.09 -15.21
N LEU A 65 -27.93 1.17 -15.00
CA LEU A 65 -29.21 1.61 -14.41
C LEU A 65 -30.42 1.09 -15.19
N GLN A 66 -30.30 0.97 -16.50
CA GLN A 66 -31.35 0.40 -17.36
C GLN A 66 -31.52 -1.12 -17.16
N ILE A 67 -30.52 -1.83 -16.63
CA ILE A 67 -30.45 -3.30 -16.54
C ILE A 67 -30.76 -3.83 -15.12
N LYS A 68 -31.16 -2.97 -14.16
CA LYS A 68 -31.49 -3.34 -12.75
C LYS A 68 -30.39 -4.11 -11.97
N ARG A 69 -29.11 -3.99 -12.36
CA ARG A 69 -27.97 -4.75 -11.78
C ARG A 69 -27.06 -3.90 -10.86
N ILE A 70 -27.61 -2.90 -10.14
CA ILE A 70 -26.87 -1.66 -9.79
C ILE A 70 -26.35 -1.53 -8.34
N TYR A 71 -26.80 -2.33 -7.37
CA TYR A 71 -26.38 -2.06 -5.98
C TYR A 71 -24.88 -2.26 -5.74
N ILE A 72 -24.26 -3.26 -6.38
CA ILE A 72 -22.87 -3.65 -6.08
C ILE A 72 -21.86 -2.63 -6.61
N LEU A 73 -22.02 -2.14 -7.84
CA LEU A 73 -21.09 -1.17 -8.46
C LEU A 73 -21.11 0.19 -7.75
N LEU A 74 -22.29 0.66 -7.34
CA LEU A 74 -22.43 1.92 -6.61
C LEU A 74 -21.80 1.82 -5.22
N ILE A 75 -22.00 0.69 -4.52
CA ILE A 75 -21.38 0.40 -3.23
C ILE A 75 -19.86 0.35 -3.36
N ILE A 76 -19.32 -0.32 -4.39
CA ILE A 76 -17.88 -0.38 -4.64
C ILE A 76 -17.31 1.02 -4.90
N LEU A 77 -17.99 1.85 -5.70
CA LEU A 77 -17.54 3.22 -5.96
C LEU A 77 -17.51 4.07 -4.69
N LEU A 78 -18.55 3.98 -3.85
CA LEU A 78 -18.63 4.65 -2.55
C LEU A 78 -17.52 4.17 -1.60
N ILE A 79 -17.31 2.86 -1.49
CA ILE A 79 -16.23 2.26 -0.70
C ILE A 79 -14.88 2.77 -1.20
N THR A 80 -14.68 2.86 -2.52
CA THR A 80 -13.42 3.34 -3.11
C THR A 80 -13.17 4.80 -2.75
N ILE A 81 -14.18 5.68 -2.82
CA ILE A 81 -14.08 7.08 -2.42
C ILE A 81 -13.76 7.22 -0.92
N ILE A 82 -14.46 6.45 -0.08
CA ILE A 82 -14.22 6.43 1.37
C ILE A 82 -12.80 5.96 1.66
N LEU A 83 -12.33 4.87 1.04
CA LEU A 83 -10.97 4.37 1.24
C LEU A 83 -9.91 5.35 0.76
N ILE A 84 -10.13 6.06 -0.35
CA ILE A 84 -9.19 7.10 -0.82
C ILE A 84 -9.08 8.20 0.24
N LEU A 85 -10.20 8.68 0.78
CA LEU A 85 -10.22 9.66 1.87
C LEU A 85 -9.53 9.12 3.13
N THR A 86 -9.83 7.89 3.54
CA THR A 86 -9.20 7.24 4.70
C THR A 86 -7.69 7.07 4.51
N ASN A 87 -7.23 6.65 3.34
CA ASN A 87 -5.81 6.50 3.04
C ASN A 87 -5.08 7.85 3.08
N ILE A 88 -5.72 8.92 2.60
CA ILE A 88 -5.15 10.27 2.66
C ILE A 88 -5.04 10.75 4.10
N CYS A 89 -6.07 10.57 4.92
CA CYS A 89 -6.01 10.89 6.36
C CYS A 89 -4.91 10.08 7.06
N ARG A 90 -4.86 8.77 6.81
CA ARG A 90 -3.91 7.84 7.43
C ARG A 90 -2.47 8.03 6.94
N SER A 91 -2.24 8.64 5.78
CA SER A 91 -0.91 8.90 5.25
C SER A 91 -0.07 9.80 6.17
N LYS A 92 -0.70 10.73 6.91
CA LYS A 92 -0.02 11.56 7.91
C LYS A 92 0.39 10.75 9.13
N GLU A 93 -0.51 9.89 9.61
CA GLU A 93 -0.25 8.99 10.73
C GLU A 93 0.86 8.00 10.41
N LEU A 94 0.86 7.45 9.19
CA LEU A 94 1.91 6.57 8.70
C LEU A 94 3.29 7.24 8.77
N LYS A 95 3.40 8.51 8.35
CA LYS A 95 4.67 9.24 8.43
C LYS A 95 5.14 9.42 9.88
N MET A 96 4.23 9.73 10.79
CA MET A 96 4.57 9.85 12.22
C MET A 96 5.02 8.51 12.79
N CYS A 97 4.29 7.43 12.51
CA CYS A 97 4.66 6.07 12.89
C CYS A 97 6.04 5.68 12.35
N LEU A 98 6.36 5.95 11.08
CA LEU A 98 7.67 5.64 10.50
C LEU A 98 8.80 6.43 11.17
N ARG A 99 8.56 7.69 11.54
CA ARG A 99 9.55 8.51 12.25
C ARG A 99 9.78 8.02 13.67
N GLU A 100 8.71 7.67 14.38
CA GLU A 100 8.82 7.04 15.71
C GLU A 100 9.54 5.69 15.62
N LEU A 101 9.25 4.91 14.59
CA LEU A 101 9.91 3.63 14.36
C LEU A 101 11.42 3.78 14.12
N ALA A 102 11.82 4.80 13.35
CA ALA A 102 13.23 5.10 13.16
C ALA A 102 13.93 5.47 14.48
N ILE A 103 13.25 6.21 15.37
CA ILE A 103 13.80 6.56 16.70
C ILE A 103 13.92 5.31 17.58
N VAL A 104 12.89 4.46 17.61
CA VAL A 104 12.90 3.20 18.37
C VAL A 104 13.95 2.23 17.82
N ASP A 105 14.21 2.23 16.51
CA ASP A 105 15.29 1.40 15.95
C ASP A 105 16.67 1.85 16.40
N HIS A 106 16.93 3.15 16.44
CA HIS A 106 18.20 3.69 16.96
C HIS A 106 18.42 3.31 18.43
N THR A 107 17.37 3.22 19.24
CA THR A 107 17.49 2.71 20.61
C THR A 107 17.69 1.19 20.62
N LEU A 108 17.00 0.43 19.77
CA LEU A 108 17.19 -1.03 19.65
C LEU A 108 18.61 -1.42 19.20
N GLU A 109 19.23 -0.62 18.34
CA GLU A 109 20.62 -0.78 17.92
C GLU A 109 21.58 -0.57 19.11
N ALA A 110 21.31 0.41 19.97
CA ALA A 110 22.06 0.61 21.22
C ALA A 110 21.91 -0.57 22.21
N PHE A 111 20.81 -1.32 22.12
CA PHE A 111 20.58 -2.56 22.87
C PHE A 111 21.15 -3.83 22.19
N GLY A 112 22.02 -3.68 21.17
CA GLY A 112 22.77 -4.78 20.55
C GLY A 112 21.95 -5.72 19.66
N THR A 113 20.76 -5.29 19.21
CA THR A 113 19.92 -6.11 18.31
C THR A 113 20.36 -5.94 16.85
N PRO A 114 20.62 -7.02 16.08
CA PRO A 114 21.06 -6.92 14.69
C PRO A 114 19.93 -6.45 13.75
N LYS A 115 20.28 -5.63 12.76
CA LYS A 115 19.35 -5.03 11.79
C LYS A 115 18.80 -6.07 10.80
N GLU A 116 17.57 -6.53 10.98
CA GLU A 116 16.87 -7.44 10.04
C GLU A 116 16.21 -6.74 8.83
N TYR A 117 16.60 -5.51 8.50
CA TYR A 117 15.99 -4.73 7.41
C TYR A 117 16.00 -5.40 6.04
N GLN A 118 17.03 -6.20 5.77
CA GLN A 118 17.14 -6.97 4.54
C GLN A 118 16.00 -7.99 4.39
N ARG A 119 15.64 -8.66 5.50
CA ARG A 119 14.58 -9.66 5.54
C ARG A 119 13.22 -9.02 5.34
N LEU A 120 13.00 -7.87 5.98
CA LEU A 120 11.78 -7.08 5.80
C LEU A 120 11.60 -6.63 4.34
N ARG A 121 12.66 -6.05 3.75
CA ARG A 121 12.65 -5.62 2.35
C ARG A 121 12.32 -6.76 1.39
N ASN A 122 12.90 -7.94 1.61
CA ASN A 122 12.62 -9.12 0.79
C ASN A 122 11.17 -9.60 0.94
N SER A 123 10.60 -9.56 2.14
CA SER A 123 9.19 -9.87 2.37
C SER A 123 8.26 -8.88 1.65
N ILE A 124 8.57 -7.58 1.71
CA ILE A 124 7.81 -6.53 0.99
C ILE A 124 7.86 -6.75 -0.52
N ILE A 125 9.05 -7.02 -1.08
CA ILE A 125 9.20 -7.32 -2.51
C ILE A 125 8.38 -8.54 -2.91
N ARG A 126 8.36 -9.60 -2.09
CA ARG A 126 7.55 -10.80 -2.35
C ARG A 126 6.05 -10.51 -2.36
N ILE A 127 5.56 -9.65 -1.47
CA ILE A 127 4.16 -9.21 -1.44
C ILE A 127 3.82 -8.43 -2.71
N ILE A 128 4.70 -7.52 -3.13
CA ILE A 128 4.55 -6.74 -4.37
C ILE A 128 4.45 -7.65 -5.58
N ILE A 129 5.35 -8.63 -5.72
CA ILE A 129 5.34 -9.58 -6.84
C ILE A 129 4.04 -10.39 -6.83
N GLY A 130 3.61 -10.87 -5.67
CA GLY A 130 2.34 -11.60 -5.53
C GLY A 130 1.14 -10.76 -5.96
N TRP A 131 1.12 -9.48 -5.58
CA TRP A 131 0.07 -8.55 -6.01
C TRP A 131 0.06 -8.33 -7.53
N ILE A 132 1.23 -8.15 -8.17
CA ILE A 132 1.32 -8.02 -9.63
C ILE A 132 0.76 -9.26 -10.32
N VAL A 133 1.16 -10.46 -9.87
CA VAL A 133 0.67 -11.73 -10.42
C VAL A 133 -0.85 -11.85 -10.25
N TYR A 134 -1.38 -11.49 -9.09
CA TYR A 134 -2.83 -11.48 -8.84
C TYR A 134 -3.58 -10.56 -9.81
N VAL A 135 -3.09 -9.33 -10.01
CA VAL A 135 -3.69 -8.38 -10.96
C VAL A 135 -3.68 -8.95 -12.38
N CYS A 136 -2.54 -9.50 -12.83
CA CYS A 136 -2.41 -10.12 -14.14
C CYS A 136 -3.38 -11.31 -14.30
N TYR A 137 -3.53 -12.13 -13.26
CA TYR A 137 -4.45 -13.26 -13.27
C TYR A 137 -5.91 -12.82 -13.41
N CYS A 138 -6.36 -11.87 -12.60
CA CYS A 138 -7.73 -11.34 -12.68
C CYS A 138 -8.06 -10.79 -14.07
N ILE A 139 -7.15 -9.98 -14.64
CA ILE A 139 -7.32 -9.42 -15.99
C ILE A 139 -7.41 -10.54 -17.03
N THR A 140 -6.54 -11.56 -16.93
CA THR A 140 -6.50 -12.67 -17.89
C THR A 140 -7.77 -13.51 -17.84
N GLN A 141 -8.29 -13.80 -16.63
CA GLN A 141 -9.54 -14.54 -16.48
C GLN A 141 -10.72 -13.81 -17.13
N GLU A 142 -10.85 -12.52 -16.87
CA GLU A 142 -11.94 -11.70 -17.40
C GLU A 142 -11.82 -11.51 -18.92
N ALA A 143 -10.60 -11.33 -19.42
CA ALA A 143 -10.34 -11.29 -20.86
C ALA A 143 -10.70 -12.63 -21.53
N PHE A 144 -10.43 -13.76 -20.87
CA PHE A 144 -10.79 -15.08 -21.37
C PHE A 144 -12.31 -15.29 -21.42
N VAL A 145 -13.04 -14.94 -20.36
CA VAL A 145 -14.51 -14.99 -20.33
C VAL A 145 -15.11 -14.11 -21.41
N TYR A 146 -14.58 -12.90 -21.58
CA TYR A 146 -15.01 -11.98 -22.63
C TYR A 146 -14.74 -12.55 -24.04
N PHE A 147 -13.58 -13.16 -24.25
CA PHE A 147 -13.22 -13.81 -25.51
C PHE A 147 -14.10 -15.02 -25.85
N VAL A 148 -14.47 -15.83 -24.86
CA VAL A 148 -15.37 -16.97 -25.08
C VAL A 148 -16.81 -16.50 -25.37
N GLY A 149 -17.22 -15.36 -24.81
CA GLY A 149 -18.56 -14.80 -25.01
C GLY A 149 -18.75 -13.97 -26.29
N ASN A 150 -17.66 -13.43 -26.87
CA ASN A 150 -17.70 -12.58 -28.06
C ASN A 150 -16.67 -13.06 -29.11
N ASP A 151 -17.09 -13.22 -30.36
CA ASP A 151 -16.22 -13.67 -31.47
C ASP A 151 -15.11 -12.68 -31.87
N THR A 152 -15.09 -11.45 -31.32
CA THR A 152 -14.14 -10.40 -31.73
C THR A 152 -13.35 -9.84 -30.55
N PHE A 153 -12.02 -9.94 -30.66
CA PHE A 153 -11.07 -9.42 -29.70
C PHE A 153 -10.72 -7.96 -30.04
N SER A 154 -11.33 -7.02 -29.32
CA SER A 154 -11.04 -5.58 -29.46
C SER A 154 -10.09 -5.11 -28.36
N TRP A 155 -9.00 -4.44 -28.75
CA TRP A 155 -8.10 -3.74 -27.83
C TRP A 155 -8.83 -2.77 -26.89
N GLY A 156 -9.90 -2.12 -27.39
CA GLY A 156 -10.74 -1.25 -26.57
C GLY A 156 -11.45 -1.97 -25.43
N GLY A 157 -11.83 -3.24 -25.64
CA GLY A 157 -12.46 -4.07 -24.60
C GLY A 157 -11.50 -4.41 -23.45
N ILE A 158 -10.25 -4.72 -23.76
CA ILE A 158 -9.21 -5.01 -22.76
C ILE A 158 -8.91 -3.76 -21.92
N LEU A 159 -8.78 -2.61 -22.57
CA LEU A 159 -8.58 -1.33 -21.88
C LEU A 159 -9.76 -1.00 -20.98
N LEU A 160 -10.99 -1.25 -21.43
CA LEU A 160 -12.19 -1.05 -20.62
C LEU A 160 -12.21 -1.97 -19.39
N LEU A 161 -11.87 -3.26 -19.55
CA LEU A 161 -11.75 -4.21 -18.43
C LEU A 161 -10.67 -3.77 -17.43
N PHE A 162 -9.51 -3.32 -17.93
CA PHE A 162 -8.43 -2.80 -17.08
C PHE A 162 -8.87 -1.60 -16.26
N VAL A 163 -9.57 -0.65 -16.89
CA VAL A 163 -10.12 0.53 -16.21
C VAL A 163 -11.15 0.14 -15.17
N LEU A 164 -12.04 -0.83 -15.47
CA LEU A 164 -13.09 -1.27 -14.56
C LEU A 164 -12.53 -1.93 -13.28
N TYR A 165 -11.44 -2.69 -13.40
CA TYR A 165 -10.79 -3.39 -12.29
C TYR A 165 -9.77 -2.54 -11.51
N TYR A 166 -9.34 -1.41 -12.07
CA TYR A 166 -8.43 -0.47 -11.41
C TYR A 166 -8.80 -0.11 -9.96
N PRO A 167 -10.06 0.28 -9.61
CA PRO A 167 -10.43 0.67 -8.25
C PRO A 167 -10.33 -0.50 -7.28
N TYR A 168 -10.72 -1.71 -7.72
CA TYR A 168 -10.59 -2.91 -6.91
C TYR A 168 -9.11 -3.21 -6.60
N ASN A 169 -8.23 -3.12 -7.59
CA ASN A 169 -6.79 -3.31 -7.41
C ASN A 169 -6.17 -2.28 -6.47
N VAL A 170 -6.64 -1.03 -6.53
CA VAL A 170 -6.22 0.05 -5.62
C VAL A 170 -6.69 -0.23 -4.19
N VAL A 171 -7.93 -0.70 -4.00
CA VAL A 171 -8.45 -1.08 -2.67
C VAL A 171 -7.61 -2.21 -2.07
N VAL A 172 -7.35 -3.28 -2.84
CA VAL A 172 -6.52 -4.41 -2.40
C VAL A 172 -5.11 -3.93 -2.02
N LEU A 173 -4.50 -3.08 -2.84
CA LEU A 173 -3.17 -2.54 -2.55
C LEU A 173 -3.16 -1.69 -1.26
N SER A 174 -4.19 -0.88 -1.03
CA SER A 174 -4.30 -0.09 0.20
C SER A 174 -4.47 -0.93 1.47
N ALA A 175 -5.21 -2.03 1.36
CA ALA A 175 -5.35 -3.02 2.43
C ALA A 175 -4.02 -3.73 2.69
N LEU A 176 -3.28 -4.11 1.65
CA LEU A 176 -1.94 -4.69 1.76
C LEU A 176 -0.94 -3.75 2.44
N ILE A 177 -0.90 -2.47 2.05
CA ILE A 177 -0.05 -1.46 2.69
C ILE A 177 -0.41 -1.36 4.17
N SER A 178 -1.69 -1.25 4.49
CA SER A 178 -2.19 -1.19 5.87
C SER A 178 -1.82 -2.42 6.70
N ALA A 179 -1.92 -3.62 6.11
CA ALA A 179 -1.59 -4.88 6.76
C ALA A 179 -0.08 -5.00 7.03
N VAL A 180 0.77 -4.58 6.08
CA VAL A 180 2.23 -4.57 6.27
C VAL A 180 2.63 -3.63 7.41
N ILE A 181 2.03 -2.44 7.47
CA ILE A 181 2.30 -1.47 8.55
C ILE A 181 1.86 -2.04 9.90
N LEU A 182 0.65 -2.61 9.98
CA LEU A 182 0.14 -3.19 11.23
C LEU A 182 1.02 -4.37 11.68
N GLY A 183 1.43 -5.24 10.75
CA GLY A 183 2.34 -6.35 11.04
C GLY A 183 3.70 -5.88 11.54
N LEU A 184 4.24 -4.80 10.97
CA LEU A 184 5.48 -4.17 11.43
C LEU A 184 5.38 -3.64 12.86
N VAL A 185 4.30 -2.92 13.18
CA VAL A 185 4.06 -2.38 14.52
C VAL A 185 3.90 -3.51 15.54
N LEU A 186 3.12 -4.55 15.21
CA LEU A 186 2.93 -5.72 16.08
C LEU A 186 4.24 -6.46 16.35
N GLN A 187 5.04 -6.72 15.30
CA GLN A 187 6.32 -7.41 15.43
C GLN A 187 7.28 -6.66 16.36
N ILE A 188 7.30 -5.33 16.28
CA ILE A 188 8.17 -4.50 17.12
C ILE A 188 7.61 -4.42 18.55
N CYS A 189 6.30 -4.34 18.74
CA CYS A 189 5.67 -4.42 20.05
C CYS A 189 5.98 -5.75 20.76
N GLU A 190 5.85 -6.88 20.08
CA GLU A 190 6.20 -8.19 20.65
C GLU A 190 7.68 -8.23 21.07
N HIS A 191 8.58 -7.77 20.21
CA HIS A 191 10.01 -7.76 20.50
C HIS A 191 10.37 -6.83 21.67
N LEU A 192 9.69 -5.68 21.80
CA LEU A 192 9.91 -4.71 22.89
C LEU A 192 9.39 -5.25 24.22
N ILE A 193 8.18 -5.84 24.23
CA ILE A 193 7.56 -6.44 25.42
C ILE A 193 8.40 -7.61 25.91
N CYS A 194 8.85 -8.51 25.03
CA CYS A 194 9.70 -9.64 25.40
C CYS A 194 11.03 -9.19 26.02
N LYS A 195 11.69 -8.17 25.46
CA LYS A 195 12.93 -7.61 26.03
C LYS A 195 12.69 -6.94 27.38
N LEU A 196 11.63 -6.15 27.52
CA LEU A 196 11.28 -5.50 28.79
C LEU A 196 10.99 -6.54 29.88
N PHE A 197 10.27 -7.60 29.53
CA PHE A 197 9.96 -8.69 30.45
C PHE A 197 11.22 -9.43 30.90
N LEU A 198 12.15 -9.74 29.97
CA LEU A 198 13.46 -10.33 30.29
C LEU A 198 14.31 -9.40 31.17
N LEU A 199 14.32 -8.10 30.91
CA LEU A 199 15.04 -7.11 31.72
C LEU A 199 14.48 -7.03 33.13
N ILE A 200 13.15 -6.99 33.27
CA ILE A 200 12.46 -7.01 34.57
C ILE A 200 12.81 -8.31 35.32
N LEU A 201 12.76 -9.46 34.65
CA LEU A 201 13.14 -10.75 35.26
C LEU A 201 14.61 -10.76 35.69
N CYS A 202 15.51 -10.23 34.86
CA CYS A 202 16.93 -10.19 35.15
C CYS A 202 17.25 -9.25 36.31
N VAL A 203 16.62 -8.07 36.37
CA VAL A 203 16.73 -7.15 37.52
C VAL A 203 16.20 -7.83 38.78
N LYS A 204 15.03 -8.48 38.69
CA LYS A 204 14.41 -9.16 39.83
C LYS A 204 15.27 -10.31 40.37
N MET A 205 15.92 -11.08 39.50
CA MET A 205 16.88 -12.13 39.89
C MET A 205 18.19 -11.59 40.49
N PHE A 206 18.54 -10.33 40.26
CA PHE A 206 19.74 -9.70 40.84
C PHE A 206 19.47 -8.97 42.16
N THR A 207 18.20 -8.71 42.48
CA THR A 207 17.77 -8.00 43.70
C THR A 207 17.31 -8.93 44.84
N GLU A 208 17.17 -10.23 44.58
CA GLU A 208 16.95 -11.28 45.60
C GLU A 208 18.25 -12.08 45.82
#